data_AF-A0A1E7EQQ2-F1
#
_entry.id   AF-A0A1E7EQQ2-F1
#
_cell.length_a   1.000
_cell.length_b   1.000
_cell.length_c   1.000
_cell.angle_alpha   90.00
_cell.angle_beta   90.00
_cell.angle_gamma   90.00
#
_symmetry.space_group_name_H-M   'P 1'
#
loop_
_entity.id
_entity.type
_entity.pdbx_description
1 polymer ?
#
loop_
_entity_poly.entity_id
_entity_poly.type
_entity_poly.pdbx_seq_one_letter_code
_entity_poly.pdbx_strand_id
1 'polypeptide(L)'
;MVLSMTPKRTTIAFVVIVAAAICRVDGLSTNPSSSSSSSRRQVIESLLGGVSTAAVLVGTGVGGNIDIAKAGEMDVDSFLQSGGVAMPMGVSGQAGKSKPITNIIFREDGIDISRNSKTGTVIAEILVQKAGTKQEEYNDDNLMSVITSFSAPYPLATGMVYDVECRDSKTGDAAFLAVSPPINDISSTSSSSVADMKDKDIIKSLFGLRGRFSFYGVPTDVKIKKSVVIENKDGNTSSNYKILDVNFSTLTQASIEVPRKSRIVATIPKGSNQIVMLVGSSSAPRWANNGSEKTITSTVESFRATPSPKSDLKLRRARSIQDEPFE
;
A
#
# COMPACT_ATOMS: atom_id res chain seq x y z
N MET A 1 -68.87 -5.09 -18.75
CA MET A 1 -68.27 -3.85 -19.29
C MET A 1 -67.62 -3.13 -18.12
N VAL A 2 -66.31 -3.33 -17.91
CA VAL A 2 -65.56 -2.76 -16.78
C VAL A 2 -64.28 -2.16 -17.37
N LEU A 3 -64.19 -0.84 -17.42
CA LEU A 3 -62.99 -0.07 -17.74
C LEU A 3 -62.38 0.39 -16.42
N SER A 4 -61.09 0.12 -16.19
CA SER A 4 -60.31 0.78 -15.17
C SER A 4 -58.89 1.01 -15.68
N MET A 5 -58.42 2.24 -15.47
CA MET A 5 -57.34 2.92 -16.17
C MET A 5 -55.99 2.67 -15.51
N THR A 6 -54.94 2.54 -16.33
CA THR A 6 -53.54 2.61 -15.89
C THR A 6 -52.99 4.04 -16.05
N PRO A 7 -52.22 4.57 -15.09
CA PRO A 7 -51.60 5.89 -15.23
C PRO A 7 -50.25 5.80 -15.96
N LYS A 8 -50.11 6.62 -17.02
CA LYS A 8 -48.85 6.87 -17.73
C LYS A 8 -47.93 7.76 -16.87
N ARG A 9 -46.69 7.34 -16.64
CA ARG A 9 -45.61 8.19 -16.10
C ARG A 9 -44.97 8.99 -17.22
N THR A 10 -45.00 10.30 -17.08
CA THR A 10 -44.37 11.28 -17.98
C THR A 10 -42.92 11.50 -17.53
N THR A 11 -41.96 11.20 -18.40
CA THR A 11 -40.53 11.47 -18.17
C THR A 11 -40.21 12.89 -18.63
N ILE A 12 -39.76 13.76 -17.71
CA ILE A 12 -39.25 15.10 -18.04
C ILE A 12 -37.72 15.00 -18.11
N ALA A 13 -37.15 15.18 -19.30
CA ALA A 13 -35.71 15.26 -19.51
C ALA A 13 -35.28 16.74 -19.52
N PHE A 14 -34.40 17.13 -18.60
CA PHE A 14 -33.72 18.42 -18.64
C PHE A 14 -32.38 18.28 -19.35
N VAL A 15 -32.24 18.97 -20.48
CA VAL A 15 -31.00 19.10 -21.24
C VAL A 15 -30.26 20.32 -20.70
N VAL A 16 -29.05 20.13 -20.16
CA VAL A 16 -28.14 21.21 -19.79
C VAL A 16 -27.07 21.33 -20.87
N ILE A 17 -27.05 22.47 -21.56
CA ILE A 17 -26.05 22.84 -22.55
C ILE A 17 -24.92 23.56 -21.82
N VAL A 18 -23.69 23.01 -21.89
CA VAL A 18 -22.48 23.69 -21.39
C VAL A 18 -21.70 24.20 -22.60
N ALA A 19 -21.59 25.52 -22.71
CA ALA A 19 -20.78 26.20 -23.72
C ALA A 19 -19.31 26.25 -23.26
N ALA A 20 -18.39 25.73 -24.07
CA ALA A 20 -16.95 25.80 -23.84
C ALA A 20 -16.37 27.04 -24.54
N ALA A 21 -15.76 27.95 -23.77
CA ALA A 21 -14.99 29.07 -24.29
C ALA A 21 -13.55 28.63 -24.60
N ILE A 22 -13.11 28.86 -25.85
CA ILE A 22 -11.76 28.58 -26.34
C ILE A 22 -10.94 29.87 -26.20
N CYS A 23 -9.90 29.85 -25.37
CA CYS A 23 -8.86 30.88 -25.40
C CYS A 23 -7.61 30.34 -26.13
N ARG A 24 -7.25 31.02 -27.22
CA ARG A 24 -5.96 30.87 -27.93
C ARG A 24 -4.88 31.67 -27.20
N VAL A 25 -3.65 31.16 -27.17
CA VAL A 25 -2.45 31.96 -26.91
C VAL A 25 -1.36 31.54 -27.89
N ASP A 26 -0.98 32.48 -28.76
CA ASP A 26 0.20 32.42 -29.63
C ASP A 26 1.43 32.98 -28.90
N GLY A 27 2.63 32.55 -29.31
CA GLY A 27 3.77 33.47 -29.42
C GLY A 27 4.97 33.29 -28.47
N LEU A 28 6.02 32.70 -29.06
CA LEU A 28 7.41 32.49 -28.65
C LEU A 28 8.21 33.75 -28.22
N SER A 29 9.15 33.63 -27.26
CA SER A 29 10.43 34.39 -27.26
C SER A 29 11.51 33.72 -26.41
N THR A 30 12.76 33.87 -26.83
CA THR A 30 13.95 33.07 -26.46
C THR A 30 14.96 33.82 -25.57
N ASN A 31 15.59 33.06 -24.65
CA ASN A 31 17.01 33.09 -24.24
C ASN A 31 17.48 33.98 -23.04
N PRO A 32 18.65 33.67 -22.40
CA PRO A 32 18.69 32.92 -21.14
C PRO A 32 19.56 33.56 -20.04
N SER A 33 19.28 33.25 -18.77
CA SER A 33 20.28 33.08 -17.68
C SER A 33 19.61 33.22 -16.30
N SER A 34 19.40 32.11 -15.61
CA SER A 34 19.59 32.02 -14.16
C SER A 34 19.38 30.57 -13.74
N SER A 35 20.41 30.05 -13.07
CA SER A 35 20.42 28.77 -12.39
C SER A 35 19.26 28.71 -11.39
N SER A 36 18.21 27.96 -11.73
CA SER A 36 17.15 27.59 -10.80
C SER A 36 17.08 26.07 -10.70
N SER A 37 17.16 25.59 -9.46
CA SER A 37 17.09 24.19 -9.09
C SER A 37 15.74 23.60 -9.50
N SER A 38 15.71 23.00 -10.68
CA SER A 38 14.56 22.28 -11.20
C SER A 38 14.39 20.97 -10.43
N SER A 39 13.53 20.98 -9.41
CA SER A 39 13.17 19.78 -8.66
C SER A 39 12.23 18.92 -9.50
N ARG A 40 12.46 17.60 -9.54
CA ARG A 40 11.71 16.60 -10.35
C ARG A 40 10.18 16.68 -10.19
N ARG A 41 9.67 17.36 -9.16
CA ARG A 41 8.24 17.68 -8.96
C ARG A 41 7.57 18.31 -10.18
N GLN A 42 8.25 19.17 -10.94
CA GLN A 42 7.62 19.84 -12.08
C GLN A 42 7.38 18.90 -13.28
N VAL A 43 8.17 17.83 -13.43
CA VAL A 43 7.95 16.84 -14.50
C VAL A 43 6.75 15.95 -14.15
N ILE A 44 6.54 15.63 -12.87
CA ILE A 44 5.38 14.86 -12.41
C ILE A 44 4.09 15.69 -12.43
N GLU A 45 4.16 16.99 -12.12
CA GLU A 45 3.00 17.90 -12.19
C GLU A 45 2.57 18.22 -13.63
N SER A 46 3.49 18.20 -14.61
CA SER A 46 3.16 18.43 -16.02
C SER A 46 2.29 17.34 -16.66
N LEU A 47 2.25 16.13 -16.06
CA LEU A 47 1.37 15.05 -16.49
C LEU A 47 -0.04 15.14 -15.86
N LEU A 48 -0.25 16.09 -14.93
CA LEU A 48 -1.48 16.22 -14.13
C LEU A 48 -2.11 17.63 -14.16
N GLY A 49 -1.55 18.60 -14.87
CA GLY A 49 -2.17 19.91 -15.08
C GLY A 49 -3.19 19.88 -16.22
N GLY A 50 -4.40 20.42 -16.11
CA GLY A 50 -5.01 21.14 -15.01
C GLY A 50 -6.37 21.70 -15.44
N VAL A 51 -7.29 21.83 -14.49
CA VAL A 51 -8.28 22.91 -14.46
C VAL A 51 -8.72 23.09 -13.00
N SER A 52 -8.40 24.25 -12.44
CA SER A 52 -8.97 24.73 -11.18
C SER A 52 -10.20 25.57 -11.52
N THR A 53 -11.36 25.26 -10.93
CA THR A 53 -12.44 26.26 -10.75
C THR A 53 -13.39 25.88 -9.60
N ALA A 54 -13.45 26.79 -8.63
CA ALA A 54 -14.57 27.25 -7.81
C ALA A 54 -15.59 26.25 -7.22
N ALA A 55 -15.61 26.19 -5.89
CA ALA A 55 -16.72 25.66 -5.10
C ALA A 55 -17.93 26.60 -5.18
N VAL A 56 -19.09 26.05 -5.55
CA VAL A 56 -20.40 26.70 -5.38
C VAL A 56 -21.24 25.78 -4.50
N LEU A 57 -21.47 26.23 -3.26
CA LEU A 57 -22.45 25.69 -2.33
C LEU A 57 -23.85 26.16 -2.77
N VAL A 58 -24.71 25.23 -3.18
CA VAL A 58 -26.16 25.44 -3.21
C VAL A 58 -26.81 24.23 -2.53
N GLY A 59 -27.33 24.47 -1.33
CA GLY A 59 -28.17 23.53 -0.63
C GLY A 59 -29.64 23.70 -1.02
N THR A 60 -30.29 22.58 -1.33
CA THR A 60 -31.74 22.38 -1.16
C THR A 60 -31.94 20.88 -0.92
N GLY A 61 -32.42 20.53 0.27
CA GLY A 61 -32.57 19.15 0.70
C GLY A 61 -33.84 18.46 0.20
N VAL A 62 -33.88 17.13 0.34
CA VAL A 62 -35.08 16.34 0.64
C VAL A 62 -34.65 15.07 1.39
N GLY A 63 -35.11 14.96 2.65
CA GLY A 63 -35.67 13.73 3.24
C GLY A 63 -34.84 12.45 3.25
N GLY A 64 -34.03 12.29 4.29
CA GLY A 64 -33.66 10.99 4.85
C GLY A 64 -33.40 11.20 6.33
N ASN A 65 -34.28 10.69 7.20
CA ASN A 65 -34.09 10.70 8.64
C ASN A 65 -32.77 9.98 8.97
N ILE A 66 -31.72 10.76 9.20
CA ILE A 66 -30.57 10.32 9.99
C ILE A 66 -30.96 10.73 11.40
N ASP A 67 -31.28 9.74 12.24
CA ASP A 67 -31.35 9.93 13.69
C ASP A 67 -29.97 10.39 14.18
N ILE A 68 -29.75 11.70 14.17
CA ILE A 68 -28.65 12.38 14.85
C ILE A 68 -29.06 12.47 16.32
N ALA A 69 -29.18 11.31 16.98
CA ALA A 69 -29.45 11.19 18.41
C ALA A 69 -29.08 9.79 18.94
N LYS A 70 -27.82 9.37 18.76
CA LYS A 70 -27.15 8.41 19.67
C LYS A 70 -25.62 8.45 19.49
N ALA A 71 -25.05 9.65 19.56
CA ALA A 71 -23.65 9.81 19.92
C ALA A 71 -23.58 9.73 21.46
N GLY A 72 -23.35 8.56 22.03
CA GLY A 72 -23.23 8.46 23.50
C GLY A 72 -23.28 7.08 24.15
N GLU A 73 -23.58 6.00 23.43
CA GLU A 73 -23.54 4.66 24.01
C GLU A 73 -22.38 3.89 23.38
N MET A 74 -21.22 3.95 24.02
CA MET A 74 -20.14 3.00 23.76
C MET A 74 -20.67 1.65 24.22
N ASP A 75 -20.87 0.72 23.28
CA ASP A 75 -21.22 -0.67 23.61
C ASP A 75 -20.05 -1.27 24.39
N VAL A 76 -20.14 -1.22 25.71
CA VAL A 76 -19.09 -1.62 26.64
C VAL A 76 -18.80 -3.11 26.47
N ASP A 77 -19.81 -3.92 26.18
CA ASP A 77 -19.64 -5.35 25.97
C ASP A 77 -18.91 -5.63 24.66
N SER A 78 -19.29 -4.96 23.57
CA SER A 78 -18.53 -5.03 22.31
C SER A 78 -17.12 -4.45 22.45
N PHE A 79 -16.93 -3.38 23.23
CA PHE A 79 -15.63 -2.77 23.48
C PHE A 79 -14.72 -3.68 24.32
N LEU A 80 -15.25 -4.33 25.36
CA LEU A 80 -14.52 -5.27 26.20
C LEU A 80 -14.23 -6.57 25.44
N GLN A 81 -15.15 -7.02 24.59
CA GLN A 81 -14.99 -8.24 23.79
C GLN A 81 -14.13 -8.03 22.54
N SER A 82 -14.06 -6.81 21.98
CA SER A 82 -13.19 -6.46 20.84
C SER A 82 -11.89 -5.72 21.25
N GLY A 83 -11.76 -5.35 22.52
CA GLY A 83 -10.65 -4.56 23.05
C GLY A 83 -10.64 -3.09 22.61
N GLY A 84 -11.75 -2.57 22.06
CA GLY A 84 -11.90 -1.14 21.77
C GLY A 84 -11.05 -0.60 20.62
N VAL A 85 -10.40 -1.46 19.85
CA VAL A 85 -9.61 -1.03 18.70
C VAL A 85 -10.25 -1.60 17.44
N ALA A 86 -10.82 -0.72 16.61
CA ALA A 86 -11.32 -1.02 15.25
C ALA A 86 -10.20 -1.49 14.28
N MET A 87 -9.07 -1.97 14.81
CA MET A 87 -7.82 -2.10 14.11
C MET A 87 -7.34 -3.56 14.09
N PRO A 88 -7.96 -4.47 13.33
CA PRO A 88 -7.66 -5.91 13.35
C PRO A 88 -6.33 -6.32 12.67
N MET A 89 -5.49 -5.36 12.26
CA MET A 89 -4.12 -5.58 11.75
C MET A 89 -3.05 -5.33 12.83
N GLY A 90 -3.45 -5.25 14.10
CA GLY A 90 -2.46 -5.34 15.16
C GLY A 90 -1.63 -4.08 15.35
N VAL A 91 -2.18 -2.87 15.23
CA VAL A 91 -1.38 -1.65 15.51
C VAL A 91 -2.20 -0.65 16.29
N SER A 92 -1.93 -0.59 17.59
CA SER A 92 -2.20 0.58 18.42
C SER A 92 -0.87 1.30 18.63
N GLY A 93 -0.85 2.64 18.59
CA GLY A 93 0.31 3.44 19.02
C GLY A 93 0.48 3.43 20.55
N GLN A 94 0.22 2.28 21.18
CA GLN A 94 0.15 2.16 22.62
C GLN A 94 1.57 2.15 23.19
N ALA A 95 1.78 3.00 24.20
CA ALA A 95 3.05 3.14 24.88
C ALA A 95 3.56 1.77 25.37
N GLY A 96 4.84 1.48 25.11
CA GLY A 96 5.53 0.28 25.60
C GLY A 96 5.68 -0.88 24.61
N LYS A 97 5.16 -0.79 23.38
CA LYS A 97 5.38 -1.82 22.35
C LYS A 97 6.27 -1.31 21.21
N SER A 98 7.17 -2.16 20.74
CA SER A 98 8.07 -1.84 19.62
C SER A 98 7.32 -1.83 18.29
N LYS A 99 7.73 -0.92 17.39
CA LYS A 99 7.21 -0.84 16.03
C LYS A 99 7.49 -2.17 15.29
N PRO A 100 6.50 -2.75 14.58
CA PRO A 100 6.75 -3.90 13.72
C PRO A 100 7.80 -3.59 12.63
N ILE A 101 8.65 -4.55 12.32
CA ILE A 101 9.70 -4.41 11.33
C ILE A 101 9.19 -4.85 9.96
N THR A 102 9.11 -3.90 9.03
CA THR A 102 8.86 -4.15 7.59
C THR A 102 10.16 -4.18 6.78
N ASN A 103 11.29 -3.80 7.37
CA ASN A 103 12.59 -3.55 6.73
C ASN A 103 12.54 -2.53 5.58
N ILE A 104 11.51 -1.70 5.51
CA ILE A 104 11.48 -0.59 4.56
C ILE A 104 12.41 0.50 5.04
N ILE A 105 13.29 0.93 4.15
CA ILE A 105 14.22 2.01 4.41
C ILE A 105 13.97 3.08 3.38
N PHE A 106 13.70 4.29 3.88
CA PHE A 106 13.54 5.47 3.06
C PHE A 106 14.87 6.18 2.88
N ARG A 107 14.91 7.03 1.87
CA ARG A 107 16.02 7.92 1.63
C ARG A 107 16.01 9.11 2.60
N GLU A 108 17.18 9.66 2.93
CA GLU A 108 17.36 10.76 3.89
C GLU A 108 16.54 12.02 3.54
N ASP A 109 16.37 12.29 2.24
CA ASP A 109 15.63 13.45 1.75
C ASP A 109 14.13 13.42 2.08
N GLY A 110 13.63 12.31 2.65
CA GLY A 110 12.30 12.18 3.22
C GLY A 110 11.56 10.92 2.78
N ILE A 111 10.34 10.78 3.32
CA ILE A 111 9.40 9.72 2.95
C ILE A 111 8.82 10.05 1.57
N ASP A 112 9.40 9.49 0.51
CA ASP A 112 8.87 9.63 -0.85
C ASP A 112 7.74 8.61 -1.09
N ILE A 113 6.66 8.74 -0.31
CA ILE A 113 5.42 7.99 -0.51
C ILE A 113 4.38 8.97 -1.04
N SER A 114 3.80 8.64 -2.19
CA SER A 114 2.70 9.39 -2.78
C SER A 114 1.54 8.47 -3.07
N ARG A 115 0.31 8.93 -2.78
CA ARG A 115 -0.92 8.26 -3.17
C ARG A 115 -1.79 9.19 -4.00
N ASN A 116 -2.15 8.77 -5.20
CA ASN A 116 -3.18 9.44 -5.99
C ASN A 116 -4.56 9.06 -5.43
N SER A 117 -5.28 10.03 -4.88
CA SER A 117 -6.59 9.81 -4.25
C SER A 117 -7.67 9.36 -5.23
N LYS A 118 -7.55 9.70 -6.52
CA LYS A 118 -8.52 9.35 -7.56
C LYS A 118 -8.33 7.92 -8.07
N THR A 119 -7.08 7.53 -8.33
CA THR A 119 -6.77 6.20 -8.89
C THR A 119 -6.47 5.14 -7.84
N GLY A 120 -6.17 5.55 -6.60
CA GLY A 120 -5.69 4.65 -5.54
C GLY A 120 -4.25 4.19 -5.71
N THR A 121 -3.53 4.71 -6.70
CA THR A 121 -2.14 4.35 -6.99
C THR A 121 -1.23 4.91 -5.90
N VAL A 122 -0.46 4.03 -5.28
CA VAL A 122 0.61 4.31 -4.32
C VAL A 122 1.94 4.12 -5.03
N ILE A 123 2.84 5.06 -4.84
CA ILE A 123 4.22 4.99 -5.32
C ILE A 123 5.12 5.25 -4.12
N ALA A 124 6.15 4.43 -3.97
CA ALA A 124 7.17 4.65 -2.94
C ALA A 124 8.56 4.31 -3.48
N GLU A 125 9.53 5.20 -3.22
CA GLU A 125 10.94 4.91 -3.42
C GLU A 125 11.54 4.34 -2.12
N ILE A 126 12.07 3.13 -2.20
CA ILE A 126 12.69 2.43 -1.05
C ILE A 126 14.14 2.05 -1.36
N LEU A 127 14.94 1.90 -0.31
CA LEU A 127 16.31 1.41 -0.40
C LEU A 127 16.35 -0.08 -0.04
N VAL A 128 17.03 -0.85 -0.88
CA VAL A 128 17.29 -2.29 -0.67
C VAL A 128 18.78 -2.55 -0.83
N GLN A 129 19.28 -3.65 -0.26
CA GLN A 129 20.67 -4.05 -0.42
C GLN A 129 20.96 -4.56 -1.83
N LYS A 130 22.15 -4.23 -2.32
CA LYS A 130 22.73 -4.77 -3.54
C LYS A 130 23.07 -6.25 -3.34
N ALA A 131 23.03 -6.99 -4.44
CA ALA A 131 23.46 -8.38 -4.43
C ALA A 131 24.95 -8.51 -4.12
N GLY A 132 25.29 -9.57 -3.39
CA GLY A 132 26.65 -9.81 -2.90
C GLY A 132 26.97 -9.13 -1.57
N THR A 133 26.11 -8.24 -1.08
CA THR A 133 26.24 -7.62 0.25
C THR A 133 25.78 -8.60 1.33
N LYS A 134 26.59 -8.78 2.38
CA LYS A 134 26.18 -9.55 3.57
C LYS A 134 25.35 -8.69 4.50
N GLN A 135 24.48 -9.31 5.29
CA GLN A 135 23.63 -8.62 6.27
C GLN A 135 24.42 -7.72 7.24
N GLU A 136 25.65 -8.11 7.59
CA GLU A 136 26.55 -7.39 8.50
C GLU A 136 27.21 -6.14 7.85
N GLU A 137 27.18 -6.03 6.51
CA GLU A 137 27.78 -4.94 5.73
C GLU A 137 26.73 -3.87 5.36
N TYR A 138 25.86 -3.55 6.32
CA TYR A 138 24.77 -2.59 6.15
C TYR A 138 25.31 -1.15 6.09
N ASN A 139 25.86 -0.76 4.94
CA ASN A 139 26.35 0.60 4.67
C ASN A 139 25.58 1.24 3.50
N ASP A 140 25.66 2.57 3.39
CA ASP A 140 24.95 3.33 2.37
C ASP A 140 25.45 3.03 0.94
N ASP A 141 26.71 2.64 0.79
CA ASP A 141 27.33 2.30 -0.50
C ASP A 141 26.78 0.99 -1.09
N ASN A 142 26.30 0.09 -0.24
CA ASN A 142 25.69 -1.18 -0.59
C ASN A 142 24.18 -1.09 -0.83
N LEU A 143 23.60 0.11 -0.82
CA LEU A 143 22.18 0.32 -1.10
C LEU A 143 21.92 0.60 -2.57
N MET A 144 20.78 0.12 -3.04
CA MET A 144 20.19 0.48 -4.32
C MET A 144 18.76 0.97 -4.10
N SER A 145 18.34 1.93 -4.90
CA SER A 145 16.98 2.46 -4.88
C SER A 145 16.07 1.61 -5.76
N VAL A 146 14.85 1.36 -5.27
CA VAL A 146 13.78 0.62 -5.95
C VAL A 146 12.50 1.44 -5.87
N ILE A 147 11.91 1.72 -7.03
CA ILE A 147 10.57 2.29 -7.12
C ILE A 147 9.57 1.14 -7.01
N THR A 148 8.68 1.26 -6.05
CA THR A 148 7.54 0.37 -5.86
C THR A 148 6.25 1.09 -6.21
N SER A 149 5.31 0.36 -6.81
CA SER A 149 3.98 0.89 -7.07
C SER A 149 2.91 -0.20 -6.95
N PHE A 150 1.73 0.18 -6.50
CA PHE A 150 0.53 -0.66 -6.46
C PHE A 150 -0.73 0.22 -6.39
N SER A 151 -1.89 -0.33 -6.68
CA SER A 151 -3.17 0.35 -6.50
C SER A 151 -3.95 -0.27 -5.36
N ALA A 152 -4.38 0.55 -4.40
CA ALA A 152 -5.22 0.13 -3.29
C ALA A 152 -6.43 1.06 -3.11
N PRO A 153 -7.65 0.52 -2.91
CA PRO A 153 -8.83 1.34 -2.69
C PRO A 153 -8.84 2.01 -1.31
N TYR A 154 -7.98 1.54 -0.40
CA TYR A 154 -7.89 2.03 0.96
C TYR A 154 -7.01 3.30 1.03
N PRO A 155 -7.29 4.22 1.98
CA PRO A 155 -6.42 5.37 2.21
C PRO A 155 -5.05 4.95 2.73
N LEU A 156 -4.03 5.79 2.47
CA LEU A 156 -2.70 5.61 3.03
C LEU A 156 -2.75 5.80 4.55
N ALA A 157 -2.23 4.83 5.30
CA ALA A 157 -2.11 4.91 6.74
C ALA A 157 -0.94 5.83 7.11
N THR A 158 -1.17 6.74 8.05
CA THR A 158 -0.18 7.72 8.51
C THR A 158 0.13 7.51 9.98
N GLY A 159 1.37 7.76 10.38
CA GLY A 159 1.82 7.69 11.77
C GLY A 159 3.11 6.92 11.91
N MET A 160 3.74 7.00 13.08
CA MET A 160 5.11 6.49 13.30
C MET A 160 5.25 4.98 13.12
N VAL A 161 4.16 4.22 13.31
CA VAL A 161 4.14 2.76 13.23
C VAL A 161 3.87 2.21 11.83
N TYR A 162 3.58 3.09 10.87
CA TYR A 162 3.32 2.72 9.47
C TYR A 162 4.50 3.13 8.61
N ASP A 163 4.84 2.28 7.66
CA ASP A 163 5.77 2.60 6.57
C ASP A 163 4.94 2.85 5.31
N VAL A 164 5.00 1.96 4.31
CA VAL A 164 4.12 2.01 3.14
C VAL A 164 2.92 1.07 3.38
N GLU A 165 1.82 1.60 3.90
CA GLU A 165 0.59 0.83 4.18
C GLU A 165 -0.67 1.60 3.79
N CYS A 166 -1.60 0.94 3.12
CA CYS A 166 -2.96 1.40 2.88
C CYS A 166 -3.94 0.55 3.66
N ARG A 167 -4.93 1.18 4.30
CA ARG A 167 -5.80 0.48 5.25
C ARG A 167 -7.20 1.06 5.32
N ASP A 168 -8.19 0.17 5.36
CA ASP A 168 -9.55 0.51 5.74
C ASP A 168 -9.70 0.41 7.27
N SER A 169 -9.91 1.55 7.93
CA SER A 169 -10.09 1.63 9.38
C SER A 169 -11.39 1.02 9.87
N LYS A 170 -12.42 0.90 9.02
CA LYS A 170 -13.71 0.33 9.40
C LYS A 170 -13.69 -1.18 9.33
N THR A 171 -13.09 -1.70 8.28
CA THR A 171 -13.21 -3.12 7.96
C THR A 171 -11.94 -3.92 8.25
N GLY A 172 -10.81 -3.24 8.41
CA GLY A 172 -9.55 -3.86 8.75
C GLY A 172 -8.85 -4.57 7.60
N ASP A 173 -9.29 -4.34 6.37
CA ASP A 173 -8.52 -4.72 5.19
C ASP A 173 -7.33 -3.79 5.04
N ALA A 174 -6.20 -4.37 4.63
CA ALA A 174 -4.98 -3.61 4.44
C ALA A 174 -4.12 -4.18 3.32
N ALA A 175 -3.30 -3.30 2.75
CA ALA A 175 -2.21 -3.65 1.86
C ALA A 175 -0.96 -2.91 2.34
N PHE A 176 0.13 -3.63 2.61
CA PHE A 176 1.38 -3.00 3.05
C PHE A 176 2.59 -3.62 2.34
N LEU A 177 3.63 -2.81 2.20
CA LEU A 177 4.91 -3.24 1.64
C LEU A 177 5.79 -3.83 2.75
N ALA A 178 6.60 -4.82 2.41
CA ALA A 178 7.62 -5.38 3.29
C ALA A 178 8.84 -5.79 2.47
N VAL A 179 10.00 -5.80 3.11
CA VAL A 179 11.27 -6.23 2.54
C VAL A 179 11.83 -7.34 3.40
N SER A 180 12.39 -8.40 2.80
CA SER A 180 13.05 -9.44 3.56
C SER A 180 14.42 -8.97 4.06
N PRO A 181 14.97 -9.59 5.12
CA PRO A 181 16.40 -9.53 5.35
C PRO A 181 17.18 -9.96 4.09
N PRO A 182 18.44 -9.52 3.93
CA PRO A 182 19.32 -9.94 2.85
C PRO A 182 19.46 -11.46 2.83
N ILE A 183 19.35 -12.07 1.64
CA ILE A 183 19.43 -13.51 1.47
C ILE A 183 20.75 -13.84 0.75
N ASN A 184 21.66 -14.50 1.46
CA ASN A 184 23.01 -14.78 0.95
C ASN A 184 23.04 -15.78 -0.22
N ASP A 185 22.03 -16.63 -0.33
CA ASP A 185 21.98 -17.73 -1.31
C ASP A 185 21.32 -17.33 -2.64
N ILE A 186 20.83 -16.10 -2.78
CA ILE A 186 20.12 -15.65 -3.99
C ILE A 186 21.06 -14.82 -4.87
N SER A 187 21.42 -15.40 -6.02
CA SER A 187 22.12 -14.71 -7.09
C SER A 187 21.15 -13.88 -7.94
N SER A 188 21.20 -12.55 -7.82
CA SER A 188 20.29 -11.60 -8.52
C SER A 188 20.55 -11.44 -10.03
N THR A 189 21.51 -12.18 -10.58
CA THR A 189 22.00 -12.06 -11.96
C THR A 189 21.15 -12.78 -13.01
N SER A 190 20.21 -13.63 -12.61
CA SER A 190 19.32 -14.32 -13.55
C SER A 190 17.85 -14.27 -13.12
N SER A 191 16.96 -14.24 -14.12
CA SER A 191 15.51 -14.33 -13.99
C SER A 191 15.01 -15.60 -13.29
N SER A 192 15.89 -16.58 -13.05
CA SER A 192 15.63 -17.79 -12.26
C SER A 192 15.54 -17.54 -10.75
N SER A 193 16.01 -16.40 -10.23
CA SER A 193 16.09 -16.09 -8.79
C SER A 193 14.75 -16.07 -8.03
N VAL A 194 13.63 -15.87 -8.72
CA VAL A 194 12.29 -15.80 -8.11
C VAL A 194 11.71 -17.17 -7.81
N ALA A 195 11.97 -18.15 -8.67
CA ALA A 195 11.53 -19.54 -8.45
C ALA A 195 12.28 -20.19 -7.28
N ASP A 196 13.55 -19.81 -7.10
CA ASP A 196 14.41 -20.29 -6.03
C ASP A 196 14.08 -19.69 -4.65
N MET A 197 13.19 -18.68 -4.59
CA MET A 197 12.73 -18.13 -3.31
C MET A 197 12.01 -19.18 -2.48
N LYS A 198 12.53 -19.47 -1.29
CA LYS A 198 11.86 -20.39 -0.35
C LYS A 198 10.68 -19.67 0.29
N ASP A 199 9.52 -20.31 0.28
CA ASP A 199 8.32 -19.77 0.92
C ASP A 199 8.56 -19.44 2.40
N LYS A 200 9.40 -20.24 3.07
CA LYS A 200 9.80 -20.04 4.46
C LYS A 200 10.44 -18.67 4.72
N ASP A 201 11.20 -18.13 3.77
CA ASP A 201 11.87 -16.83 3.94
C ASP A 201 10.85 -15.69 3.91
N ILE A 202 9.88 -15.77 3.00
CA ILE A 202 8.72 -14.86 2.92
C ILE A 202 7.91 -14.93 4.21
N ILE A 203 7.57 -16.15 4.66
CA ILE A 203 6.78 -16.37 5.87
C ILE A 203 7.51 -15.85 7.11
N LYS A 204 8.80 -16.14 7.27
CA LYS A 204 9.61 -15.68 8.40
C LYS A 204 9.67 -14.16 8.48
N SER A 205 9.78 -13.49 7.33
CA SER A 205 9.81 -12.02 7.28
C SER A 205 8.50 -11.38 7.73
N LEU A 206 7.35 -11.98 7.41
CA LEU A 206 6.04 -11.38 7.65
C LEU A 206 5.41 -11.79 8.99
N PHE A 207 5.59 -13.06 9.36
CA PHE A 207 4.94 -13.70 10.50
C PHE A 207 5.91 -14.07 11.63
N GLY A 208 7.19 -13.66 11.53
CA GLY A 208 8.16 -13.83 12.61
C GLY A 208 7.88 -12.91 13.81
N LEU A 209 8.64 -13.04 14.89
CA LEU A 209 8.45 -12.30 16.16
C LEU A 209 8.27 -10.78 16.01
N ARG A 210 8.96 -10.17 15.05
CA ARG A 210 8.93 -8.72 14.81
C ARG A 210 8.15 -8.34 13.54
N GLY A 211 7.50 -9.30 12.90
CA GLY A 211 6.74 -9.08 11.67
C GLY A 211 5.51 -8.20 11.89
N ARG A 212 4.95 -7.70 10.79
CA ARG A 212 3.81 -6.75 10.82
C ARG A 212 2.61 -7.28 11.61
N PHE A 213 2.35 -8.58 11.50
CA PHE A 213 1.22 -9.24 12.16
C PHE A 213 1.48 -9.63 13.62
N SER A 214 2.69 -9.40 14.14
CA SER A 214 3.15 -9.96 15.42
C SER A 214 3.07 -9.01 16.60
N PHE A 215 2.43 -7.85 16.43
CA PHE A 215 2.39 -6.79 17.44
C PHE A 215 1.72 -7.19 18.77
N TYR A 216 0.73 -8.08 18.71
CA TYR A 216 0.07 -8.64 19.89
C TYR A 216 0.53 -10.06 20.22
N GLY A 217 1.51 -10.58 19.49
CA GLY A 217 2.03 -11.94 19.61
C GLY A 217 2.18 -12.58 18.23
N VAL A 218 3.03 -13.60 18.15
CA VAL A 218 3.36 -14.28 16.89
C VAL A 218 2.10 -14.91 16.28
N PRO A 219 1.83 -14.71 14.98
CA PRO A 219 0.74 -15.37 14.30
C PRO A 219 0.82 -16.89 14.41
N THR A 220 -0.32 -17.52 14.71
CA THR A 220 -0.47 -18.96 14.81
C THR A 220 -1.09 -19.53 13.54
N ASP A 221 -1.08 -20.86 13.38
CA ASP A 221 -1.74 -21.56 12.28
C ASP A 221 -1.35 -21.12 10.86
N VAL A 222 -0.11 -20.63 10.69
CA VAL A 222 0.38 -20.16 9.39
C VAL A 222 0.46 -21.32 8.39
N LYS A 223 -0.45 -21.31 7.42
CA LYS A 223 -0.64 -22.37 6.42
C LYS A 223 -0.64 -21.75 5.03
N ILE A 224 0.34 -22.17 4.22
CA ILE A 224 0.41 -21.80 2.80
C ILE A 224 -0.62 -22.64 2.05
N LYS A 225 -1.53 -21.98 1.34
CA LYS A 225 -2.58 -22.62 0.52
C LYS A 225 -2.21 -22.70 -0.94
N LYS A 226 -1.51 -21.69 -1.44
CA LYS A 226 -1.08 -21.59 -2.82
C LYS A 226 0.28 -20.92 -2.88
N SER A 227 1.14 -21.39 -3.75
CA SER A 227 2.45 -20.81 -4.06
C SER A 227 2.66 -20.98 -5.56
N VAL A 228 2.65 -19.86 -6.31
CA VAL A 228 2.73 -19.87 -7.77
C VAL A 228 3.70 -18.79 -8.22
N VAL A 229 4.57 -19.15 -9.16
CA VAL A 229 5.42 -18.18 -9.86
C VAL A 229 4.68 -17.73 -11.12
N ILE A 230 4.54 -16.42 -11.28
CA ILE A 230 3.98 -15.79 -12.46
C ILE A 230 5.08 -15.02 -13.19
N GLU A 231 5.08 -15.13 -14.51
CA GLU A 231 5.93 -14.29 -15.35
C GLU A 231 5.12 -13.08 -15.80
N ASN A 232 5.64 -11.89 -15.55
CA ASN A 232 5.05 -10.67 -16.06
C ASN A 232 5.91 -10.13 -17.21
N LYS A 233 5.30 -10.08 -18.39
CA LYS A 233 5.92 -9.56 -19.62
C LYS A 233 5.43 -8.15 -19.87
N ASP A 234 6.01 -7.18 -19.15
CA ASP A 234 5.81 -5.76 -19.43
C ASP A 234 6.86 -5.33 -20.49
N GLY A 235 6.52 -5.52 -21.77
CA GLY A 235 7.39 -5.18 -22.90
C GLY A 235 8.67 -6.02 -22.96
N ASN A 236 9.83 -5.36 -23.05
CA ASN A 236 11.15 -6.01 -23.19
C ASN A 236 11.76 -6.49 -21.85
N THR A 237 11.04 -6.34 -20.73
CA THR A 237 11.54 -6.69 -19.40
C THR A 237 10.67 -7.78 -18.77
N SER A 238 11.18 -9.02 -18.73
CA SER A 238 10.53 -10.11 -18.00
C SER A 238 10.82 -9.95 -16.51
N SER A 239 9.79 -9.70 -15.71
CA SER A 239 9.89 -9.71 -14.24
C SER A 239 9.08 -10.86 -13.69
N ASN A 240 9.72 -11.70 -12.89
CA ASN A 240 9.07 -12.84 -12.26
C ASN A 240 8.55 -12.41 -10.90
N TYR A 241 7.33 -12.81 -10.58
CA TYR A 241 6.73 -12.60 -9.27
C TYR A 241 6.30 -13.95 -8.71
N LYS A 242 6.36 -14.07 -7.39
CA LYS A 242 5.84 -15.21 -6.66
C LYS A 242 4.64 -14.79 -5.86
N ILE A 243 3.50 -15.44 -6.09
CA ILE A 243 2.25 -15.21 -5.36
C ILE A 243 2.03 -16.32 -4.36
N LEU A 244 1.82 -15.96 -3.10
CA LEU A 244 1.48 -16.88 -2.02
C LEU A 244 0.14 -16.51 -1.40
N ASP A 245 -0.72 -17.53 -1.22
CA ASP A 245 -1.91 -17.41 -0.39
C ASP A 245 -1.65 -18.06 0.96
N VAL A 246 -1.86 -17.32 2.03
CA VAL A 246 -1.54 -17.74 3.39
C VAL A 246 -2.76 -17.54 4.28
N ASN A 247 -3.11 -18.58 5.03
CA ASN A 247 -4.06 -18.50 6.13
C ASN A 247 -3.26 -18.48 7.44
N PHE A 248 -3.68 -17.67 8.40
CA PHE A 248 -3.02 -17.55 9.71
C PHE A 248 -4.01 -16.96 10.71
N SER A 249 -3.67 -17.02 11.99
CA SER A 249 -4.43 -16.36 13.05
C SER A 249 -3.55 -15.30 13.71
N THR A 250 -4.13 -14.13 14.00
CA THR A 250 -3.45 -13.04 14.72
C THR A 250 -4.13 -12.80 16.05
N LEU A 251 -3.36 -12.47 17.07
CA LEU A 251 -3.91 -12.03 18.34
C LEU A 251 -4.35 -10.57 18.27
N THR A 252 -5.47 -10.25 18.92
CA THR A 252 -5.89 -8.87 19.19
C THR A 252 -5.29 -8.36 20.50
N GLN A 253 -5.54 -7.11 20.84
CA GLN A 253 -5.16 -6.55 22.14
C GLN A 253 -5.77 -7.30 23.32
N ALA A 254 -6.97 -7.85 23.15
CA ALA A 254 -7.66 -8.66 24.16
C ALA A 254 -7.19 -10.14 24.16
N SER A 255 -6.10 -10.46 23.46
CA SER A 255 -5.57 -11.83 23.31
C SER A 255 -6.56 -12.80 22.66
N ILE A 256 -7.47 -12.29 21.83
CA ILE A 256 -8.41 -13.11 21.05
C ILE A 256 -7.77 -13.44 19.71
N GLU A 257 -7.82 -14.71 19.32
CA GLU A 257 -7.37 -15.15 18.01
C GLU A 257 -8.38 -14.75 16.92
N VAL A 258 -7.89 -14.05 15.91
CA VAL A 258 -8.68 -13.66 14.74
C VAL A 258 -8.11 -14.36 13.51
N PRO A 259 -8.87 -15.25 12.86
CA PRO A 259 -8.42 -15.90 11.64
C PRO A 259 -8.37 -14.88 10.50
N ARG A 260 -7.23 -14.86 9.80
CA ARG A 260 -6.94 -13.99 8.66
C ARG A 260 -6.49 -14.78 7.45
N LYS A 261 -6.63 -14.13 6.32
CA LYS A 261 -6.10 -14.57 5.04
C LYS A 261 -5.27 -13.44 4.44
N SER A 262 -4.18 -13.81 3.78
CA SER A 262 -3.40 -12.87 2.98
C SER A 262 -3.05 -13.46 1.63
N ARG A 263 -2.91 -12.55 0.67
CA ARG A 263 -2.27 -12.81 -0.61
C ARG A 263 -1.04 -11.92 -0.68
N ILE A 264 0.10 -12.55 -0.93
CA ILE A 264 1.42 -11.93 -0.94
C ILE A 264 1.93 -12.03 -2.37
N VAL A 265 2.45 -10.94 -2.90
CA VAL A 265 3.26 -10.95 -4.12
C VAL A 265 4.67 -10.55 -3.76
N ALA A 266 5.64 -11.32 -4.22
CA ALA A 266 7.04 -11.18 -3.91
C ALA A 266 7.86 -11.13 -5.20
N THR A 267 8.89 -10.29 -5.24
CA THR A 267 9.88 -10.26 -6.32
C THR A 267 11.24 -9.87 -5.78
N ILE A 268 12.30 -10.12 -6.55
CA ILE A 268 13.65 -9.67 -6.25
C ILE A 268 14.02 -8.67 -7.34
N PRO A 269 14.10 -7.36 -7.02
CA PRO A 269 14.55 -6.35 -7.97
C PRO A 269 15.93 -6.72 -8.51
N LYS A 270 16.14 -6.52 -9.82
CA LYS A 270 17.41 -6.83 -10.47
C LYS A 270 18.57 -6.11 -9.78
N GLY A 271 19.59 -6.87 -9.38
CA GLY A 271 20.75 -6.33 -8.67
C GLY A 271 20.59 -6.29 -7.14
N SER A 272 19.48 -6.75 -6.57
CA SER A 272 19.25 -6.86 -5.12
C SER A 272 19.30 -8.31 -4.64
N ASN A 273 19.66 -8.53 -3.37
CA ASN A 273 19.52 -9.82 -2.66
C ASN A 273 18.37 -9.82 -1.63
N GLN A 274 17.46 -8.84 -1.70
CA GLN A 274 16.29 -8.76 -0.84
C GLN A 274 15.01 -9.01 -1.62
N ILE A 275 14.07 -9.68 -0.97
CA ILE A 275 12.72 -9.88 -1.49
C ILE A 275 11.89 -8.65 -1.14
N VAL A 276 11.32 -8.01 -2.15
CA VAL A 276 10.33 -6.94 -1.97
C VAL A 276 8.94 -7.54 -2.14
N MET A 277 8.07 -7.30 -1.17
CA MET A 277 6.78 -7.94 -1.04
C MET A 277 5.67 -6.91 -0.85
N LEU A 278 4.54 -7.11 -1.53
CA LEU A 278 3.28 -6.48 -1.18
C LEU A 278 2.35 -7.52 -0.56
N VAL A 279 1.79 -7.19 0.59
CA VAL A 279 0.92 -8.07 1.37
C VAL A 279 -0.46 -7.46 1.46
N GLY A 280 -1.45 -8.08 0.82
CA GLY A 280 -2.86 -7.76 1.04
C GLY A 280 -3.48 -8.73 2.02
N SER A 281 -4.21 -8.25 3.03
CA SER A 281 -4.84 -9.10 4.05
C SER A 281 -6.24 -8.63 4.44
N SER A 282 -7.08 -9.61 4.78
CA SER A 282 -8.42 -9.43 5.36
C SER A 282 -8.67 -10.48 6.45
N SER A 283 -9.72 -10.28 7.25
CA SER A 283 -10.24 -11.33 8.12
C SER A 283 -10.85 -12.47 7.29
N ALA A 284 -10.78 -13.69 7.82
CA ALA A 284 -11.29 -14.87 7.11
C ALA A 284 -12.78 -14.77 6.72
N PRO A 285 -13.69 -14.21 7.56
CA PRO A 285 -15.09 -14.03 7.17
C PRO A 285 -15.28 -13.09 5.98
N ARG A 286 -14.53 -11.98 5.93
CA ARG A 286 -14.67 -10.98 4.86
C ARG A 286 -14.03 -11.40 3.55
N TRP A 287 -12.98 -12.22 3.63
CA TRP A 287 -12.31 -12.77 2.45
C TRP A 287 -13.29 -13.41 1.47
N ALA A 288 -14.15 -14.31 1.98
CA ALA A 288 -15.11 -15.04 1.14
C ALA A 288 -16.42 -14.26 0.92
N ASN A 289 -16.97 -13.63 1.96
CA ASN A 289 -18.35 -13.14 1.93
C ASN A 289 -18.50 -11.71 1.40
N ASN A 290 -17.45 -10.88 1.48
CA ASN A 290 -17.56 -9.44 1.25
C ASN A 290 -16.68 -8.94 0.08
N GLY A 291 -16.22 -9.85 -0.79
CA GLY A 291 -15.43 -9.50 -1.97
C GLY A 291 -14.01 -9.02 -1.70
N SER A 292 -13.54 -9.06 -0.44
CA SER A 292 -12.17 -8.66 -0.09
C SER A 292 -11.13 -9.49 -0.85
N GLU A 293 -11.40 -10.76 -1.16
CA GLU A 293 -10.54 -11.56 -2.03
C GLU A 293 -10.30 -10.88 -3.37
N LYS A 294 -11.35 -10.46 -4.08
CA LYS A 294 -11.22 -9.83 -5.41
C LYS A 294 -10.43 -8.52 -5.32
N THR A 295 -10.74 -7.70 -4.32
CA THR A 295 -10.09 -6.41 -4.10
C THR A 295 -8.60 -6.57 -3.78
N ILE A 296 -8.27 -7.49 -2.87
CA ILE A 296 -6.89 -7.81 -2.50
C ILE A 296 -6.13 -8.40 -3.68
N THR A 297 -6.77 -9.28 -4.45
CA THR A 297 -6.19 -9.86 -5.66
C THR A 297 -5.79 -8.77 -6.65
N SER A 298 -6.72 -7.86 -6.97
CA SER A 298 -6.44 -6.75 -7.87
C SER A 298 -5.33 -5.83 -7.34
N THR A 299 -5.29 -5.60 -6.02
CA THR A 299 -4.23 -4.80 -5.37
C THR A 299 -2.87 -5.48 -5.53
N VAL A 300 -2.78 -6.77 -5.24
CA VAL A 300 -1.56 -7.58 -5.34
C VAL A 300 -1.09 -7.68 -6.80
N GLU A 301 -1.97 -7.93 -7.75
CA GLU A 301 -1.63 -8.06 -9.18
C GLU A 301 -1.13 -6.75 -9.80
N SER A 302 -1.54 -5.61 -9.24
CA SER A 302 -1.06 -4.28 -9.65
C SER A 302 0.36 -3.96 -9.16
N PHE A 303 0.94 -4.78 -8.29
CA PHE A 303 2.25 -4.53 -7.71
C PHE A 303 3.36 -4.55 -8.75
N ARG A 304 4.25 -3.57 -8.69
CA ARG A 304 5.50 -3.51 -9.44
C ARG A 304 6.62 -3.05 -8.52
N ALA A 305 7.80 -3.65 -8.66
CA ALA A 305 9.02 -3.21 -8.01
C ALA A 305 10.16 -3.21 -9.04
N THR A 306 10.66 -2.03 -9.37
CA THR A 306 11.67 -1.84 -10.41
C THR A 306 12.85 -1.05 -9.86
N PRO A 307 14.10 -1.43 -10.17
CA PRO A 307 15.26 -0.61 -9.84
C PRO A 307 15.08 0.81 -10.36
N SER A 308 15.38 1.79 -9.52
CA SER A 308 15.29 3.21 -9.89
C SER A 308 16.31 3.55 -10.99
N PRO A 309 15.99 4.50 -11.88
CA PRO A 309 16.98 5.01 -12.83
C PRO A 309 18.24 5.49 -12.11
N LYS A 310 19.42 5.18 -12.68
CA LYS A 310 20.69 5.63 -12.11
C LYS A 310 20.70 7.15 -12.03
N SER A 311 21.05 7.69 -10.85
CA SER A 311 21.24 9.11 -10.61
C SER A 311 22.51 9.30 -9.81
N ASP A 312 23.19 10.43 -9.99
CA ASP A 312 24.40 10.79 -9.22
C ASP A 312 24.11 11.27 -7.80
N LEU A 313 22.84 11.18 -7.38
CA LEU A 313 22.44 11.53 -6.02
C LEU A 313 22.93 10.47 -5.03
N LYS A 314 23.57 10.92 -3.95
CA LYS A 314 24.01 10.04 -2.87
C LYS A 314 22.80 9.38 -2.21
N LEU A 315 22.75 8.06 -2.25
CA LEU A 315 21.79 7.28 -1.49
C LEU A 315 22.24 7.30 -0.03
N ARG A 316 21.43 7.93 0.82
CA ARG A 316 21.61 7.95 2.27
C ARG A 316 20.31 7.51 2.90
N ARG A 317 20.40 6.76 3.99
CA ARG A 317 19.21 6.33 4.72
C ARG A 317 18.62 7.47 5.53
N ALA A 318 17.29 7.56 5.56
CA ALA A 318 16.63 8.31 6.61
C ALA A 318 17.04 7.70 7.96
N ARG A 319 17.46 8.56 8.91
CA ARG A 319 17.76 8.10 10.27
C ARG A 319 16.53 7.38 10.81
N SER A 320 16.69 6.12 11.14
CA SER A 320 15.62 5.35 11.78
C SER A 320 15.78 5.47 13.29
N ILE A 321 14.67 5.48 14.04
CA ILE A 321 14.70 5.39 15.52
C ILE A 321 15.35 4.06 15.98
N GLN A 322 15.58 3.11 15.06
CA GLN A 322 16.18 1.80 15.34
C GLN A 322 17.71 1.81 15.33
N ASP A 323 18.35 2.92 14.96
CA ASP A 323 19.81 3.06 14.94
C ASP A 323 20.40 3.54 16.29
N GLU A 324 19.55 3.79 17.30
CA GLU A 324 20.01 4.12 18.65
C GLU A 324 20.46 2.84 19.37
N PRO A 325 21.72 2.76 19.86
CA PRO A 325 22.12 1.69 20.75
C PRO A 325 21.25 1.78 22.01
N PHE A 326 20.67 0.65 22.42
CA PHE A 326 20.10 0.55 23.75
C PHE A 326 21.26 0.65 24.75
N GLU A 327 21.46 1.82 25.35
CA GLU A 327 22.20 1.96 26.62
C GLU A 327 21.37 1.41 27.78
#